data_AF-A0A4Y2F9K8-F1
#
_entry.id   AF-A0A4Y2F9K8-F1
#
_cell.length_a   1.000
_cell.length_b   1.000
_cell.length_c   1.000
_cell.angle_alpha   90.00
_cell.angle_beta   90.00
_cell.angle_gamma   90.00
#
_symmetry.space_group_name_H-M   'P 1'
#
loop_
_entity.id
_entity.type
_entity.pdbx_description
1 polymer ?
#
loop_
_entity_poly.entity_id
_entity_poly.type
_entity_poly.pdbx_seq_one_letter_code
_entity_poly.pdbx_strand_id
1 'polypeptide(L)'
;MTESKSFSGSIGTQLSKCEKLTVVNFVISNECEIPEIERKILSKDQQYLLDISYAIKSGRSPEDLSVHEPGALSHSRWLTTANRVLRLYLNIENPTDERKILISFILKSYMPVWFHIKKSKYFTNGPEHVFEVIESSRFLSENLLKVIDPVIQRNAFFAHPENLLLNMIVDRSDRI
;
A
#
# COMPACT_ATOMS: atom_id res chain seq x y z
N MET A 1 -7.71 31.91 2.43
CA MET A 1 -7.29 30.80 1.55
C MET A 1 -5.83 30.50 1.86
N THR A 2 -5.55 29.45 2.61
CA THR A 2 -4.19 28.91 2.73
C THR A 2 -3.90 28.12 1.46
N GLU A 3 -2.82 28.44 0.74
CA GLU A 3 -2.32 27.58 -0.34
C GLU A 3 -2.29 26.13 0.17
N SER A 4 -2.85 25.20 -0.60
CA SER A 4 -2.80 23.79 -0.24
C SER A 4 -1.32 23.41 -0.14
N LYS A 5 -0.84 23.01 1.05
CA LYS A 5 0.53 22.51 1.21
C LYS A 5 0.75 21.42 0.17
N SER A 6 1.56 21.67 -0.85
CA SER A 6 1.84 20.68 -1.89
C SER A 6 2.70 19.55 -1.32
N PHE A 7 2.68 18.38 -1.98
CA PHE A 7 3.66 17.33 -1.69
C PHE A 7 5.06 17.94 -1.88
N SER A 8 5.87 17.95 -0.82
CA SER A 8 7.18 18.61 -0.77
C SER A 8 8.29 17.59 -0.46
N GLY A 9 9.54 18.04 -0.55
CA GLY A 9 10.71 17.16 -0.43
C GLY A 9 11.05 16.42 -1.73
N SER A 10 12.15 15.67 -1.71
CA SER A 10 12.72 15.01 -2.88
C SER A 10 11.76 13.99 -3.51
N ILE A 11 11.12 13.14 -2.71
CA ILE A 11 10.15 12.14 -3.20
C ILE A 11 8.82 12.83 -3.56
N GLY A 12 8.31 13.70 -2.69
CA GLY A 12 7.00 14.34 -2.87
C GLY A 12 6.90 15.15 -4.17
N THR A 13 7.97 15.89 -4.52
CA THR A 13 8.03 16.66 -5.77
C THR A 13 8.18 15.80 -7.02
N GLN A 14 8.69 14.57 -6.91
CA GLN A 14 8.79 13.63 -8.04
C GLN A 14 7.46 12.94 -8.33
N LEU A 15 6.60 12.74 -7.33
CA LEU A 15 5.30 12.07 -7.51
C LEU A 15 4.37 12.79 -8.51
N SER A 16 4.48 14.12 -8.64
CA SER A 16 3.69 14.89 -9.61
C SER A 16 4.13 14.68 -11.05
N LYS A 17 5.33 14.14 -11.28
CA LYS A 17 5.92 13.94 -12.62
C LYS A 17 5.96 12.47 -13.04
N CYS A 18 5.50 11.55 -12.19
CA CYS A 18 5.68 10.12 -12.40
C CYS A 18 4.82 9.52 -13.54
N GLU A 19 3.78 10.22 -14.00
CA GLU A 19 2.88 9.77 -15.07
C GLU A 19 3.63 9.45 -16.36
N LYS A 20 4.66 10.25 -16.68
CA LYS A 20 5.40 10.16 -17.95
C LYS A 20 6.63 9.24 -17.87
N LEU A 21 6.87 8.62 -16.72
CA LEU A 21 8.07 7.80 -16.53
C LEU A 21 7.89 6.44 -17.20
N THR A 22 8.86 6.11 -18.05
CA THR A 22 9.00 4.78 -18.63
C THR A 22 9.48 3.79 -17.57
N VAL A 23 9.07 2.54 -17.71
CA VAL A 23 9.59 1.46 -16.87
C VAL A 23 10.99 1.09 -17.38
N VAL A 24 11.99 1.11 -16.50
CA VAL A 24 13.40 0.78 -16.83
C VAL A 24 13.83 -0.47 -16.06
N ASN A 25 15.08 -0.91 -16.19
CA ASN A 25 15.62 -2.02 -15.39
C ASN A 25 15.58 -1.66 -13.89
N PHE A 26 14.60 -2.19 -13.16
CA PHE A 26 14.42 -1.97 -11.72
C PHE A 26 14.81 -3.21 -10.92
N VAL A 27 15.11 -3.02 -9.63
CA VAL A 27 15.46 -4.12 -8.73
C VAL A 27 14.19 -4.88 -8.31
N ILE A 28 14.18 -6.19 -8.54
CA ILE A 28 13.10 -7.10 -8.12
C ILE A 28 13.00 -7.12 -6.59
N SER A 29 11.77 -7.12 -6.06
CA SER A 29 11.53 -7.37 -4.64
C SER A 29 10.81 -8.69 -4.42
N ASN A 30 11.52 -9.68 -3.87
CA ASN A 30 10.94 -10.98 -3.49
C ASN A 30 10.05 -10.88 -2.24
N GLU A 31 10.03 -9.73 -1.59
CA GLU A 31 9.34 -9.51 -0.34
C GLU A 31 7.84 -9.21 -0.50
N CYS A 32 7.37 -9.14 -1.75
CA CYS A 32 5.98 -8.84 -2.04
C CYS A 32 5.12 -10.10 -2.00
N GLU A 33 4.14 -10.14 -1.11
CA GLU A 33 3.09 -11.16 -1.11
C GLU A 33 1.91 -10.64 -1.93
N ILE A 34 1.71 -11.24 -3.11
CA ILE A 34 0.63 -10.85 -4.02
C ILE A 34 -0.66 -11.50 -3.51
N PRO A 35 -1.67 -10.72 -3.10
CA PRO A 35 -2.88 -11.28 -2.53
C PRO A 35 -3.72 -11.98 -3.61
N GLU A 36 -4.29 -13.11 -3.25
CA GLU A 36 -5.29 -13.81 -4.06
C GLU A 36 -6.63 -13.09 -3.94
N ILE A 37 -6.95 -12.30 -4.96
CA ILE A 37 -8.20 -11.53 -5.02
C ILE A 37 -8.79 -11.56 -6.43
N GLU A 38 -10.12 -11.64 -6.50
CA GLU A 38 -10.82 -11.62 -7.77
C GLU A 38 -10.74 -10.23 -8.43
N ARG A 39 -10.12 -10.15 -9.61
CA ARG A 39 -9.88 -8.86 -10.30
C ARG A 39 -11.17 -8.10 -10.60
N LYS A 40 -12.30 -8.78 -10.82
CA LYS A 40 -13.59 -8.17 -11.18
C LYS A 40 -14.17 -7.27 -10.07
N ILE A 41 -13.78 -7.49 -8.81
CA ILE A 41 -14.25 -6.68 -7.68
C ILE A 41 -13.38 -5.44 -7.41
N LEU A 42 -12.27 -5.28 -8.15
CA LEU A 42 -11.29 -4.21 -7.97
C LEU A 42 -11.60 -3.01 -8.86
N SER A 43 -11.43 -1.80 -8.33
CA SER A 43 -11.42 -0.58 -9.14
C SER A 43 -10.15 -0.49 -9.99
N LYS A 44 -10.11 0.41 -10.98
CA LYS A 44 -8.92 0.64 -11.81
C LYS A 44 -7.66 0.93 -10.99
N ASP A 45 -7.75 1.82 -9.99
CA ASP A 45 -6.62 2.14 -9.11
C ASP A 45 -6.16 0.94 -8.28
N GLN A 46 -7.07 0.04 -7.90
CA GLN A 46 -6.76 -1.18 -7.13
C GLN A 46 -6.12 -2.25 -8.01
N GLN A 47 -6.62 -2.42 -9.25
CA GLN A 47 -5.99 -3.30 -10.24
C GLN A 47 -4.57 -2.82 -10.54
N TYR A 48 -4.38 -1.52 -10.72
CA TYR A 48 -3.05 -0.94 -10.92
C TYR A 48 -2.08 -1.27 -9.78
N LEU A 49 -2.51 -1.15 -8.52
CA LEU A 49 -1.69 -1.54 -7.37
C LEU A 49 -1.28 -3.02 -7.43
N LEU A 50 -2.21 -3.90 -7.80
CA LEU A 50 -1.93 -5.33 -7.92
C LEU A 50 -0.94 -5.61 -9.05
N ASP A 51 -1.15 -5.02 -10.22
CA ASP A 51 -0.34 -5.24 -11.42
C ASP A 51 1.07 -4.70 -11.25
N ILE A 52 1.21 -3.50 -10.68
CA ILE A 52 2.54 -2.91 -10.45
C ILE A 52 3.33 -3.68 -9.39
N SER A 53 2.65 -4.21 -8.37
CA SER A 53 3.29 -5.03 -7.34
C SER A 53 3.73 -6.39 -7.91
N TYR A 54 2.92 -6.98 -8.79
CA TYR A 54 3.30 -8.17 -9.54
C TYR A 54 4.51 -7.92 -10.45
N ALA A 55 4.57 -6.77 -11.11
CA ALA A 55 5.71 -6.39 -11.93
C ALA A 55 6.99 -6.26 -11.09
N ILE A 56 6.91 -5.62 -9.92
CA ILE A 56 8.03 -5.50 -8.99
C ILE A 56 8.51 -6.88 -8.51
N LYS A 57 7.58 -7.79 -8.20
CA LYS A 57 7.90 -9.15 -7.74
C LYS A 57 8.51 -10.03 -8.84
N SER A 58 7.98 -9.93 -10.05
CA SER A 58 8.40 -10.79 -11.17
C SER A 58 9.59 -10.24 -11.96
N GLY A 59 9.91 -8.96 -11.79
CA GLY A 59 10.86 -8.24 -12.64
C GLY A 59 10.36 -8.00 -14.06
N ARG A 60 9.10 -8.33 -14.36
CA ARG A 60 8.50 -8.18 -15.68
C ARG A 60 7.42 -7.11 -15.63
N SER A 61 7.63 -6.02 -16.36
CA SER A 61 6.58 -5.02 -16.55
C SER A 61 5.75 -5.40 -17.77
N PRO A 62 4.45 -5.73 -17.63
CA PRO A 62 3.56 -5.75 -18.78
C PRO A 62 3.50 -4.35 -19.44
N GLU A 63 3.31 -4.33 -20.76
CA GLU A 63 3.37 -3.11 -21.58
C GLU A 63 2.25 -2.12 -21.21
N ASP A 64 1.11 -2.65 -20.75
CA ASP A 64 -0.09 -1.91 -20.34
C ASP A 64 0.10 -1.08 -19.06
N LEU A 65 0.95 -1.51 -18.13
CA LEU A 65 1.30 -0.74 -16.94
C LEU A 65 1.84 0.63 -17.34
N SER A 66 2.64 0.69 -18.41
CA SER A 66 3.24 1.93 -18.88
C SER A 66 2.20 2.94 -19.40
N VAL A 67 1.13 2.44 -20.00
CA VAL A 67 0.01 3.19 -20.60
C VAL A 67 -0.97 3.67 -19.54
N HIS A 68 -1.12 2.95 -18.44
CA HIS A 68 -2.03 3.33 -17.36
C HIS A 68 -1.43 4.42 -16.47
N GLU A 69 -1.99 5.62 -16.59
CA GLU A 69 -1.64 6.74 -15.72
C GLU A 69 -2.27 6.55 -14.33
N PRO A 70 -1.48 6.63 -13.25
CA PRO A 70 -2.04 6.70 -11.91
C PRO A 70 -2.84 8.00 -11.77
N GLY A 71 -4.05 7.92 -11.20
CA GLY A 71 -4.95 9.07 -11.06
C GLY A 71 -4.32 10.30 -10.40
N ALA A 72 -4.98 11.46 -10.49
CA ALA A 72 -4.44 12.72 -9.97
C ALA A 72 -4.07 12.65 -8.48
N LEU A 73 -2.94 13.28 -8.12
CA LEU A 73 -2.49 13.38 -6.73
C LEU A 73 -3.46 14.19 -5.88
N SER A 74 -3.77 13.67 -4.70
CA SER A 74 -4.51 14.35 -3.64
C SER A 74 -4.08 13.81 -2.29
N HIS A 75 -4.03 14.67 -1.27
CA HIS A 75 -3.71 14.27 0.11
C HIS A 75 -4.67 13.24 0.71
N SER A 76 -5.90 13.17 0.19
CA SER A 76 -6.91 12.19 0.61
C SER A 76 -6.85 10.86 -0.15
N ARG A 77 -6.06 10.78 -1.23
CA ARG A 77 -6.00 9.59 -2.11
C ARG A 77 -4.72 8.79 -1.88
N TRP A 78 -4.70 8.06 -0.77
CA TRP A 78 -3.53 7.29 -0.34
C TRP A 78 -3.17 6.15 -1.31
N LEU A 79 -4.17 5.47 -1.88
CA LEU A 79 -3.95 4.41 -2.87
C LEU A 79 -3.24 4.95 -4.12
N THR A 80 -3.70 6.10 -4.62
CA THR A 80 -3.07 6.79 -5.75
C THR A 80 -1.64 7.21 -5.42
N THR A 81 -1.39 7.66 -4.19
CA THR A 81 -0.04 8.00 -3.73
C THR A 81 0.88 6.77 -3.73
N ALA A 82 0.41 5.63 -3.20
CA ALA A 82 1.16 4.37 -3.23
C ALA A 82 1.48 3.92 -4.66
N ASN A 83 0.49 3.95 -5.56
CA ASN A 83 0.68 3.62 -6.98
C ASN A 83 1.75 4.48 -7.64
N ARG A 84 1.76 5.79 -7.36
CA ARG A 84 2.76 6.72 -7.88
C ARG A 84 4.15 6.48 -7.31
N VAL A 85 4.26 6.13 -6.02
CA VAL A 85 5.54 5.76 -5.39
C VAL A 85 6.12 4.50 -6.03
N LEU A 86 5.30 3.46 -6.22
CA LEU A 86 5.72 2.22 -6.89
C LEU A 86 6.12 2.51 -8.35
N ARG A 87 5.41 3.39 -9.06
CA ARG A 87 5.77 3.79 -10.43
C ARG A 87 7.09 4.55 -10.50
N LEU A 88 7.38 5.42 -9.54
CA LEU A 88 8.70 6.05 -9.44
C LEU A 88 9.81 5.01 -9.26
N TYR A 89 9.57 3.99 -8.44
CA TYR A 89 10.55 2.93 -8.20
C TYR A 89 10.91 2.14 -9.47
N LEU A 90 9.92 1.85 -10.32
CA LEU A 90 10.15 1.18 -11.60
C LEU A 90 11.04 1.98 -12.57
N ASN A 91 11.28 3.26 -12.31
CA ASN A 91 12.14 4.13 -13.11
C ASN A 91 13.56 4.28 -12.52
N ILE A 92 13.89 3.58 -11.42
CA ILE A 92 15.15 3.76 -10.71
C ILE A 92 15.95 2.45 -10.73
N GLU A 93 17.10 2.48 -11.41
CA GLU A 93 18.00 1.32 -11.49
C GLU A 93 18.66 1.00 -10.14
N ASN A 94 19.13 2.04 -9.44
CA ASN A 94 19.82 1.91 -8.15
C ASN A 94 19.09 2.72 -7.06
N PRO A 95 18.03 2.17 -6.43
CA PRO A 95 17.28 2.88 -5.40
C PRO A 95 18.11 3.06 -4.13
N THR A 96 17.99 4.22 -3.49
CA THR A 96 18.56 4.46 -2.15
C THR A 96 17.85 3.60 -1.11
N ASP A 97 18.48 3.39 0.05
CA ASP A 97 17.90 2.54 1.08
C ASP A 97 16.60 3.11 1.65
N GLU A 98 16.45 4.44 1.73
CA GLU A 98 15.19 5.08 2.14
C GLU A 98 14.06 4.77 1.15
N ARG A 99 14.37 4.73 -0.15
CA ARG A 99 13.40 4.34 -1.18
C ARG A 99 13.06 2.87 -1.07
N LYS A 100 14.04 1.99 -0.87
CA LYS A 100 13.78 0.55 -0.65
C LYS A 100 12.87 0.33 0.55
N ILE A 101 13.12 1.00 1.67
CA ILE A 101 12.28 0.94 2.88
C ILE A 101 10.84 1.35 2.58
N LEU A 102 10.64 2.47 1.87
CA LEU A 102 9.31 2.94 1.50
C LEU A 102 8.56 1.91 0.62
N ILE A 103 9.25 1.31 -0.34
CA ILE A 103 8.68 0.30 -1.23
C ILE A 103 8.37 -0.98 -0.47
N SER A 104 9.29 -1.47 0.37
CA SER A 104 9.04 -2.61 1.25
C SER A 104 7.85 -2.35 2.17
N PHE A 105 7.68 -1.13 2.71
CA PHE A 105 6.49 -0.80 3.51
C PHE A 105 5.20 -0.90 2.70
N ILE A 106 5.19 -0.42 1.46
CA ILE A 106 4.01 -0.53 0.59
C ILE A 106 3.70 -2.00 0.29
N LEU A 107 4.71 -2.79 -0.08
CA LEU A 107 4.52 -4.17 -0.55
C LEU A 107 4.30 -5.18 0.58
N LYS A 108 4.89 -4.97 1.76
CA LYS A 108 4.75 -5.86 2.92
C LYS A 108 3.57 -5.52 3.82
N SER A 109 3.23 -4.23 3.95
CA SER A 109 2.25 -3.79 4.95
C SER A 109 1.03 -3.11 4.32
N TYR A 110 1.21 -2.02 3.58
CA TYR A 110 0.07 -1.24 3.07
C TYR A 110 -0.80 -2.05 2.08
N MET A 111 -0.19 -2.66 1.07
CA MET A 111 -0.91 -3.38 0.01
C MET A 111 -1.62 -4.63 0.53
N PRO A 112 -0.96 -5.56 1.27
CA PRO A 112 -1.63 -6.75 1.78
C PRO A 112 -2.86 -6.42 2.63
N VAL A 113 -2.71 -5.51 3.60
CA VAL A 113 -3.81 -5.05 4.47
C VAL A 113 -4.93 -4.42 3.64
N TRP A 114 -4.60 -3.59 2.64
CA TRP A 114 -5.61 -2.96 1.77
C TRP A 114 -6.48 -4.01 1.06
N PHE A 115 -5.86 -5.07 0.53
CA PHE A 115 -6.57 -6.14 -0.14
C PHE A 115 -7.28 -7.10 0.85
N HIS A 116 -6.73 -7.30 2.05
CA HIS A 116 -7.43 -8.03 3.10
C HIS A 116 -8.73 -7.31 3.50
N ILE A 117 -8.69 -6.00 3.74
CA ILE A 117 -9.89 -5.18 3.98
C ILE A 117 -10.87 -5.29 2.81
N LYS A 118 -10.37 -5.29 1.56
CA LYS A 118 -11.21 -5.41 0.37
C LYS A 118 -11.93 -6.76 0.30
N LYS A 119 -11.32 -7.84 0.80
CA LYS A 119 -11.91 -9.19 0.88
C LYS A 119 -12.86 -9.32 2.07
N SER A 120 -12.44 -8.82 3.24
CA SER A 120 -13.10 -9.00 4.54
C SER A 120 -13.63 -7.67 5.08
N LYS A 121 -14.62 -7.08 4.42
CA LYS A 121 -15.06 -5.69 4.72
C LYS A 121 -15.86 -5.52 6.01
N TYR A 122 -16.22 -6.61 6.69
CA TYR A 122 -17.10 -6.54 7.84
C TYR A 122 -16.40 -5.86 9.01
N PHE A 123 -17.16 -5.06 9.74
CA PHE A 123 -16.67 -4.35 10.93
C PHE A 123 -15.98 -5.28 11.93
N THR A 124 -16.51 -6.49 12.10
CA THR A 124 -15.93 -7.54 12.96
C THR A 124 -14.56 -8.02 12.53
N ASN A 125 -14.13 -7.83 11.27
CA ASN A 125 -12.77 -8.15 10.82
C ASN A 125 -11.77 -7.02 11.15
N GLY A 126 -12.28 -5.86 11.58
CA GLY A 126 -11.49 -4.69 11.92
C GLY A 126 -10.28 -4.96 12.82
N PRO A 127 -10.42 -5.68 13.95
CA PRO A 127 -9.27 -5.98 14.81
C PRO A 127 -8.16 -6.76 14.11
N GLU A 128 -8.51 -7.66 13.19
CA GLU A 128 -7.54 -8.48 12.44
C GLU A 128 -6.74 -7.61 11.48
N HIS A 129 -7.40 -6.68 10.78
CA HIS A 129 -6.70 -5.75 9.89
C HIS A 129 -5.74 -4.86 10.68
N VAL A 130 -6.11 -4.41 11.89
CA VAL A 130 -5.21 -3.62 12.74
C VAL A 130 -4.03 -4.47 13.19
N PHE A 131 -4.27 -5.70 13.61
CA PHE A 131 -3.21 -6.64 13.98
C PHE A 131 -2.24 -6.89 12.83
N GLU A 132 -2.76 -7.10 11.61
CA GLU A 132 -1.93 -7.32 10.42
C GLU A 132 -1.07 -6.09 10.08
N VAL A 133 -1.57 -4.86 10.21
CA VAL A 133 -0.74 -3.65 10.05
C VAL A 133 0.39 -3.62 11.08
N ILE A 134 0.08 -3.96 12.34
CA ILE A 134 1.07 -4.03 13.41
C ILE A 134 2.14 -5.05 13.05
N GLU A 135 1.76 -6.30 12.78
CA GLU A 135 2.67 -7.40 12.47
C GLU A 135 3.52 -7.11 11.23
N SER A 136 2.86 -6.79 10.11
CA SER A 136 3.52 -6.56 8.81
C SER A 136 4.45 -5.35 8.79
N SER A 137 4.36 -4.44 9.75
CA SER A 137 5.26 -3.29 9.86
C SER A 137 6.50 -3.54 10.73
N ARG A 138 6.58 -4.68 11.44
CA ARG A 138 7.68 -4.97 12.40
C ARG A 138 9.05 -5.19 11.77
N PHE A 139 9.15 -5.31 10.44
CA PHE A 139 10.43 -5.33 9.75
C PHE A 139 11.15 -3.96 9.73
N LEU A 140 10.44 -2.87 10.04
CA LEU A 140 11.01 -1.53 10.08
C LEU A 140 11.95 -1.36 11.28
N SER A 141 12.92 -0.45 11.16
CA SER A 141 13.83 -0.11 12.25
C SER A 141 13.11 0.58 13.41
N GLU A 142 13.64 0.49 14.63
CA GLU A 142 13.05 1.11 15.82
C GLU A 142 12.75 2.60 15.66
N ASN A 143 13.62 3.34 14.96
CA ASN A 143 13.42 4.77 14.71
C ASN A 143 12.20 5.04 13.83
N LEU A 144 11.92 4.16 12.85
CA LEU A 144 10.73 4.26 12.02
C LEU A 144 9.48 3.77 12.76
N LEU A 145 9.61 2.72 13.58
CA LEU A 145 8.53 2.24 14.45
C LEU A 145 8.04 3.34 15.39
N LYS A 146 8.94 4.11 16.00
CA LYS A 146 8.60 5.29 16.81
C LYS A 146 7.77 6.35 16.07
N VAL A 147 7.86 6.41 14.74
CA VAL A 147 7.07 7.32 13.91
C VAL A 147 5.71 6.70 13.56
N ILE A 148 5.68 5.41 13.20
CA ILE A 148 4.47 4.76 12.69
C ILE A 148 3.53 4.23 13.78
N ASP A 149 4.05 3.72 14.91
CA ASP A 149 3.24 3.13 15.97
C ASP A 149 2.23 4.15 16.55
N PRO A 150 2.59 5.42 16.80
CA PRO A 150 1.61 6.43 17.21
C PRO A 150 0.54 6.73 16.14
N VAL A 151 0.85 6.53 14.86
CA VAL A 151 -0.14 6.65 13.78
C VAL A 151 -1.11 5.47 13.84
N ILE A 152 -0.60 4.24 13.97
CA ILE A 152 -1.43 3.04 14.10
C ILE A 152 -2.32 3.17 15.33
N GLN A 153 -1.76 3.51 16.49
CA GLN A 153 -2.51 3.64 17.75
C GLN A 153 -3.65 4.66 17.65
N ARG A 154 -3.43 5.83 17.05
CA ARG A 154 -4.48 6.84 16.87
C ARG A 154 -5.59 6.43 15.91
N ASN A 155 -5.32 5.49 15.00
CA ASN A 155 -6.28 4.99 14.02
C ASN A 155 -6.82 3.59 14.36
N ALA A 156 -6.45 3.02 15.53
CA ALA A 156 -6.82 1.68 15.97
C ALA A 156 -8.25 1.58 16.52
N PHE A 157 -9.18 2.41 16.06
CA PHE A 157 -10.60 2.37 16.47
C PHE A 157 -11.19 0.95 16.28
N PHE A 158 -10.83 0.30 15.18
CA PHE A 158 -11.29 -1.06 14.91
C PHE A 158 -10.78 -2.12 15.90
N ALA A 159 -9.80 -1.80 16.75
CA ALA A 159 -9.26 -2.69 17.78
C ALA A 159 -9.70 -2.32 19.22
N HIS A 160 -10.78 -1.53 19.38
CA HIS A 160 -11.40 -1.35 20.70
C HIS A 160 -11.86 -2.68 21.32
N PRO A 161 -11.86 -2.83 22.66
CA PRO A 161 -12.23 -4.08 23.34
C PRO A 161 -13.59 -4.65 22.91
N GLU A 162 -14.58 -3.80 22.66
CA GLU A 162 -15.90 -4.20 22.17
C GLU A 162 -15.81 -4.81 20.76
N ASN A 163 -14.97 -4.26 19.89
CA ASN A 163 -14.76 -4.75 18.54
C ASN A 163 -13.98 -6.06 18.53
N LEU A 164 -13.03 -6.21 19.45
CA LEU A 164 -12.33 -7.47 19.70
C LEU A 164 -13.30 -8.56 20.16
N LEU A 165 -14.18 -8.25 21.11
CA LEU A 165 -15.21 -9.20 21.56
C LEU A 165 -16.13 -9.61 20.39
N LEU A 166 -16.59 -8.64 19.59
CA LEU A 166 -17.41 -8.90 18.40
C LEU A 166 -16.68 -9.77 17.36
N ASN A 167 -15.37 -9.58 17.17
CA ASN A 167 -14.56 -10.44 16.30
C ASN A 167 -14.52 -11.90 16.81
N MET A 168 -14.42 -12.10 18.13
CA MET A 168 -14.29 -13.42 18.73
C MET A 168 -15.59 -14.24 18.71
N ILE A 169 -16.76 -13.58 18.80
CA ILE A 169 -18.04 -14.29 18.86
C ILE A 169 -18.71 -14.51 17.50
N VAL A 170 -18.20 -13.89 16.42
CA VAL A 170 -18.85 -14.00 15.12
C VAL A 170 -18.50 -15.33 14.46
N ASP A 171 -19.53 -16.06 14.00
CA ASP A 171 -19.29 -17.24 13.16
C ASP A 171 -18.76 -16.78 11.80
N ARG A 172 -17.66 -17.40 11.38
CA ARG A 172 -16.96 -17.10 10.13
C ARG A 172 -17.41 -18.01 9.00
N SER A 173 -18.08 -19.10 9.32
CA SER A 173 -18.63 -20.09 8.39
C SER A 173 -19.68 -19.48 7.45
N ASP A 174 -20.39 -18.45 7.91
CA ASP A 174 -21.49 -17.80 7.17
C ASP A 174 -21.03 -16.74 6.14
N ARG A 175 -19.72 -16.57 5.94
CA ARG A 175 -19.15 -15.45 5.15
C ARG A 175 -18.45 -15.89 3.86
N ILE A 176 -18.68 -17.13 3.43
CA ILE A 176 -18.15 -17.72 2.20
C ILE A 176 -18.94 -17.22 0.99
#